data_AF-T0RTE1-F1
#
_entry.id   AF-T0RTE1-F1
#
_cell.length_a   1.000
_cell.length_b   1.000
_cell.length_c   1.000
_cell.angle_alpha   90.00
_cell.angle_beta   90.00
_cell.angle_gamma   90.00
#
_symmetry.space_group_name_H-M   'P 1'
#
loop_
_entity.id
_entity.type
_entity.pdbx_description
1 polymer ?
#
loop_
_entity_poly.entity_id
_entity_poly.type
_entity_poly.pdbx_seq_one_letter_code
_entity_poly.pdbx_strand_id
1 'polypeptide(L)'
;MRRRQTGESRHHALAIDTELAGSAMNTPPPTKPHEDAKGRRLTVHGALDEAGIARGHAGDDDYLTYGMTVAFLSMERNGMLASEGFASLDVRLEHMVPEAKHNMKRRSGQLVACHYKDCLFEIVPKMSYEATAAFEQAKATTKGTSASFSTVFSELKFKSESEQRLNASTYTNLYGRHVKYGQTIQLRHIKSGKFICVHDLATPTVDTTEISLKRGSAEAHLTFVPRYKLRKSGEPVQILDQFYVVRDVKRLYVHTSSRLASDGVSSLMVGSKSHSSPWRLLPYESTTEKASNKSLESAAVLKAGACIRLLHLETNAWLGCDDDALHVRLQSELHGMDPLEAAAVVLPNTLWEVERSYTSDGGALCWADTIALRHLVSGKYMTMDEASATIGMGYQPQAFVFEATMNVHPRFVYCPDICAHGSL
;
A
#
# COMPACT_ATOMS: atom_id res chain seq x y z
N MET A 1 8.79 -65.63 -30.50
CA MET A 1 9.97 -66.49 -30.81
C MET A 1 11.23 -65.73 -30.44
N ARG A 2 12.08 -66.32 -29.56
CA ARG A 2 13.52 -66.04 -29.32
C ARG A 2 13.94 -64.57 -29.02
N ARG A 3 14.82 -64.23 -28.10
CA ARG A 3 15.61 -64.88 -27.03
C ARG A 3 16.43 -63.72 -26.42
N ARG A 4 16.62 -63.70 -25.08
CA ARG A 4 17.89 -63.52 -24.31
C ARG A 4 18.80 -62.31 -24.65
N GLN A 5 19.46 -61.62 -23.72
CA GLN A 5 20.13 -62.01 -22.46
C GLN A 5 20.64 -60.69 -21.80
N THR A 6 20.38 -60.42 -20.52
CA THR A 6 21.21 -60.62 -19.29
C THR A 6 22.29 -59.59 -18.96
N GLY A 7 22.41 -59.31 -17.66
CA GLY A 7 23.50 -58.62 -16.97
C GLY A 7 22.94 -57.75 -15.84
N GLU A 8 22.47 -58.33 -14.73
CA GLU A 8 23.21 -58.54 -13.46
C GLU A 8 23.51 -57.22 -12.71
N SER A 9 23.55 -57.12 -11.38
CA SER A 9 23.09 -57.88 -10.21
C SER A 9 23.67 -57.12 -9.01
N ARG A 10 22.91 -56.93 -7.93
CA ARG A 10 23.27 -57.35 -6.55
C ARG A 10 22.42 -56.65 -5.49
N HIS A 11 21.44 -57.40 -5.04
CA HIS A 11 20.85 -57.37 -3.70
C HIS A 11 21.77 -58.04 -2.67
N HIS A 12 21.55 -57.70 -1.39
CA HIS A 12 21.29 -58.58 -0.23
C HIS A 12 21.86 -57.92 1.04
N ALA A 13 21.05 -57.50 2.02
CA ALA A 13 20.21 -58.24 2.98
C ALA A 13 21.00 -58.85 4.14
N LEU A 14 20.44 -58.77 5.36
CA LEU A 14 20.48 -59.72 6.52
C LEU A 14 19.96 -58.94 7.75
N ALA A 15 18.79 -59.23 8.34
CA ALA A 15 18.35 -60.38 9.14
C ALA A 15 18.64 -60.24 10.65
N ILE A 16 17.67 -60.70 11.44
CA ILE A 16 17.32 -60.42 12.86
C ILE A 16 17.86 -61.54 13.78
N ASP A 17 18.14 -61.24 15.07
CA ASP A 17 17.69 -62.00 16.26
C ASP A 17 18.18 -61.32 17.57
N THR A 18 17.35 -60.87 18.52
CA THR A 18 16.51 -61.53 19.56
C THR A 18 17.28 -61.84 20.86
N GLU A 19 17.00 -61.12 21.96
CA GLU A 19 17.02 -61.66 23.35
C GLU A 19 16.09 -60.87 24.30
N LEU A 20 15.33 -61.62 25.11
CA LEU A 20 14.40 -61.19 26.17
C LEU A 20 15.13 -60.98 27.51
N ALA A 21 14.68 -60.03 28.34
CA ALA A 21 14.39 -60.22 29.78
C ALA A 21 13.87 -58.94 30.46
N GLY A 22 12.83 -59.07 31.29
CA GLY A 22 12.78 -58.33 32.57
C GLY A 22 11.72 -57.23 32.79
N SER A 23 10.48 -57.66 33.10
CA SER A 23 9.62 -57.20 34.21
C SER A 23 9.38 -55.69 34.53
N ALA A 24 8.10 -55.31 34.40
CA ALA A 24 7.24 -54.50 35.28
C ALA A 24 7.82 -53.30 36.08
N MET A 25 7.22 -52.10 35.86
CA MET A 25 6.47 -51.30 36.86
C MET A 25 6.44 -49.79 36.54
N ASN A 26 5.24 -49.22 36.65
CA ASN A 26 4.90 -47.87 37.09
C ASN A 26 5.43 -46.63 36.33
N THR A 27 4.47 -45.94 35.72
CA THR A 27 4.50 -44.50 35.43
C THR A 27 4.66 -43.65 36.70
N PRO A 28 5.45 -42.55 36.63
CA PRO A 28 5.24 -41.36 37.43
C PRO A 28 4.80 -40.14 36.58
N PRO A 29 4.20 -39.11 37.21
CA PRO A 29 3.33 -38.11 36.55
C PRO A 29 4.09 -36.93 35.92
N PRO A 30 3.41 -36.07 35.12
CA PRO A 30 4.06 -34.96 34.42
C PRO A 30 4.40 -33.83 35.40
N THR A 31 5.69 -33.49 35.48
CA THR A 31 6.18 -32.30 36.20
C THR A 31 5.95 -31.04 35.38
N LYS A 32 5.33 -30.05 36.03
CA LYS A 32 5.03 -28.68 35.57
C LYS A 32 6.31 -27.85 35.30
N PRO A 33 6.18 -26.70 34.60
CA PRO A 33 7.23 -26.13 33.76
C PRO A 33 8.25 -25.34 34.58
N HIS A 34 9.49 -25.34 34.11
CA HIS A 34 10.54 -24.47 34.62
C HIS A 34 10.34 -23.07 34.05
N GLU A 35 10.06 -22.11 34.92
CA GLU A 35 10.23 -20.69 34.64
C GLU A 35 11.72 -20.34 34.45
N ASP A 36 11.91 -19.29 33.65
CA ASP A 36 13.05 -18.37 33.54
C ASP A 36 13.95 -18.45 32.29
N ALA A 37 13.59 -17.61 31.31
CA ALA A 37 14.46 -16.51 30.85
C ALA A 37 13.63 -15.55 29.98
N LYS A 38 13.27 -14.40 30.57
CA LYS A 38 12.61 -13.25 29.90
C LYS A 38 13.48 -12.70 28.77
N GLY A 39 13.35 -13.28 27.57
CA GLY A 39 13.63 -12.59 26.32
C GLY A 39 12.51 -11.60 26.05
N ARG A 40 12.68 -10.35 26.49
CA ARG A 40 11.77 -9.24 26.15
C ARG A 40 11.81 -9.07 24.64
N ARG A 41 10.87 -9.69 23.91
CA ARG A 41 10.60 -9.42 22.50
C ARG A 41 10.08 -7.97 22.45
N LEU A 42 11.01 -7.01 22.40
CA LEU A 42 10.69 -5.59 22.28
C LEU A 42 9.86 -5.44 21.01
N THR A 43 8.54 -5.22 21.14
CA THR A 43 7.64 -5.09 20.01
C THR A 43 7.83 -3.73 19.35
N VAL A 44 7.69 -3.64 18.02
CA VAL A 44 7.81 -2.38 17.25
C VAL A 44 6.85 -1.31 17.78
N HIS A 45 5.73 -1.72 18.38
CA HIS A 45 4.75 -0.85 19.02
C HIS A 45 5.34 0.11 20.06
N GLY A 46 6.26 -0.36 20.90
CA GLY A 46 6.91 0.52 21.89
C GLY A 46 7.78 1.58 21.25
N ALA A 47 8.35 1.31 20.08
CA ALA A 47 9.15 2.28 19.34
C ALA A 47 8.28 3.31 18.60
N LEU A 48 7.05 2.98 18.17
CA LEU A 48 6.09 3.95 17.62
C LEU A 48 5.63 4.94 18.69
N ASP A 49 5.36 4.42 19.89
CA ASP A 49 4.92 5.20 21.03
C ASP A 49 6.06 6.10 21.56
N GLU A 50 7.34 5.68 21.44
CA GLU A 50 8.54 6.48 21.77
C GLU A 50 8.97 7.47 20.67
N ALA A 51 8.81 7.14 19.38
CA ALA A 51 9.32 7.93 18.25
C ALA A 51 8.50 9.20 17.92
N GLY A 52 7.67 9.67 18.84
CA GLY A 52 7.08 11.00 18.75
C GLY A 52 5.75 11.11 18.00
N ILE A 53 5.08 10.01 17.63
CA ILE A 53 3.64 10.08 17.31
C ILE A 53 2.83 10.51 18.56
N ALA A 54 3.44 10.44 19.76
CA ALA A 54 2.81 10.69 21.04
C ALA A 54 2.89 12.12 21.60
N ARG A 55 3.40 13.13 20.89
CA ARG A 55 3.46 14.52 21.43
C ARG A 55 3.15 15.60 20.40
N GLY A 56 1.92 15.60 19.88
CA GLY A 56 1.23 16.81 19.43
C GLY A 56 0.11 17.13 20.41
N HIS A 57 -0.15 18.40 20.68
CA HIS A 57 -1.26 18.84 21.55
C HIS A 57 -2.58 18.17 21.16
N ALA A 58 -3.40 17.78 22.16
CA ALA A 58 -4.76 17.28 21.96
C ALA A 58 -5.54 18.20 21.01
N GLY A 59 -5.65 17.76 19.76
CA GLY A 59 -6.22 18.49 18.65
C GLY A 59 -6.94 17.52 17.71
N ASP A 60 -7.68 18.06 16.76
CA ASP A 60 -8.50 17.30 15.79
C ASP A 60 -7.67 16.29 14.95
N ASP A 61 -6.35 16.43 14.95
CA ASP A 61 -5.38 15.63 14.19
C ASP A 61 -5.21 14.18 14.69
N ASP A 62 -5.73 13.85 15.88
CA ASP A 62 -5.62 12.51 16.48
C ASP A 62 -6.67 11.52 15.96
N TYR A 63 -7.64 11.99 15.17
CA TYR A 63 -8.78 11.21 14.72
C TYR A 63 -8.70 10.86 13.24
N LEU A 64 -9.20 9.67 12.91
CA LEU A 64 -9.32 9.23 11.53
C LEU A 64 -10.47 9.96 10.82
N THR A 65 -10.19 10.51 9.65
CA THR A 65 -11.19 11.16 8.79
C THR A 65 -11.28 10.51 7.41
N TYR A 66 -12.43 10.68 6.73
CA TYR A 66 -12.59 10.26 5.34
C TYR A 66 -11.64 11.05 4.42
N GLY A 67 -10.99 10.37 3.50
CA GLY A 67 -9.97 10.94 2.60
C GLY A 67 -8.56 10.99 3.20
N MET A 68 -8.34 10.43 4.40
CA MET A 68 -6.99 10.19 4.91
C MET A 68 -6.35 8.99 4.22
N THR A 69 -5.08 9.15 3.87
CA THR A 69 -4.19 8.08 3.40
C THR A 69 -3.43 7.52 4.59
N VAL A 70 -3.52 6.21 4.80
CA VAL A 70 -2.97 5.51 5.94
C VAL A 70 -2.36 4.18 5.53
N ALA A 71 -1.37 3.71 6.28
CA ALA A 71 -0.91 2.33 6.26
C ALA A 71 -1.45 1.57 7.47
N PHE A 72 -1.65 0.25 7.32
CA PHE A 72 -2.14 -0.62 8.38
C PHE A 72 -0.99 -1.47 8.93
N LEU A 73 -0.65 -1.26 10.19
CA LEU A 73 0.36 -2.02 10.91
C LEU A 73 -0.30 -3.17 11.68
N SER A 74 0.20 -4.39 11.50
CA SER A 74 -0.26 -5.54 12.27
C SER A 74 0.27 -5.47 13.71
N MET A 75 -0.61 -5.77 14.68
CA MET A 75 -0.27 -5.79 16.11
C MET A 75 0.12 -7.17 16.63
N GLU A 76 0.06 -8.19 15.77
CA GLU A 76 0.42 -9.58 16.09
C GLU A 76 1.64 -10.07 15.33
N ARG A 77 1.84 -9.54 14.12
CA ARG A 77 2.97 -9.86 13.26
C ARG A 77 3.71 -8.57 12.91
N ASN A 78 5.03 -8.62 12.84
CA ASN A 78 5.83 -7.46 12.44
C ASN A 78 5.71 -7.27 10.92
N GLY A 79 4.67 -6.58 10.49
CA GLY A 79 4.40 -6.33 9.08
C GLY A 79 3.29 -5.33 8.84
N MET A 80 3.17 -4.90 7.59
CA MET A 80 2.18 -3.96 7.13
C MET A 80 1.29 -4.59 6.07
N LEU A 81 0.04 -4.14 6.00
CA LEU A 81 -0.85 -4.51 4.91
C LEU A 81 -0.31 -3.93 3.59
N ALA A 82 -0.20 -4.75 2.56
CA ALA A 82 0.32 -4.34 1.27
C ALA A 82 -0.39 -5.05 0.10
N SER A 83 -0.31 -4.44 -1.08
CA SER A 83 -0.68 -5.05 -2.35
C SER A 83 0.06 -4.37 -3.49
N GLU A 84 0.50 -5.12 -4.50
CA GLU A 84 1.12 -4.52 -5.70
C GLU A 84 0.05 -3.83 -6.57
N GLY A 85 -1.10 -4.49 -6.73
CA GLY A 85 -2.34 -3.91 -7.25
C GLY A 85 -2.48 -3.82 -8.77
N PHE A 86 -1.45 -4.24 -9.52
CA PHE A 86 -1.49 -4.32 -10.99
C PHE A 86 -1.34 -5.75 -11.48
N ALA A 87 -0.13 -6.33 -11.41
CA ALA A 87 0.10 -7.70 -11.86
C ALA A 87 -0.49 -8.70 -10.87
N SER A 88 -0.23 -8.51 -9.56
CA SER A 88 -0.96 -9.20 -8.51
C SER A 88 -2.06 -8.34 -7.89
N LEU A 89 -3.18 -9.01 -7.58
CA LEU A 89 -4.33 -8.44 -6.87
C LEU A 89 -4.50 -9.01 -5.46
N ASP A 90 -3.58 -9.89 -5.03
CA ASP A 90 -3.62 -10.43 -3.69
C ASP A 90 -3.27 -9.35 -2.65
N VAL A 91 -3.92 -9.43 -1.49
CA VAL A 91 -3.58 -8.57 -0.37
C VAL A 91 -2.72 -9.39 0.59
N ARG A 92 -1.60 -8.84 1.00
CA ARG A 92 -0.58 -9.54 1.81
C ARG A 92 -0.17 -8.73 3.03
N LEU A 93 0.45 -9.41 3.99
CA LEU A 93 1.20 -8.80 5.08
C LEU A 93 2.68 -8.81 4.70
N GLU A 94 3.17 -7.65 4.29
CA GLU A 94 4.58 -7.39 4.00
C GLU A 94 5.36 -7.32 5.31
N HIS A 95 6.42 -8.12 5.43
CA HIS A 95 7.25 -8.11 6.63
C HIS A 95 8.10 -6.84 6.72
N MET A 96 8.26 -6.32 7.93
CA MET A 96 9.12 -5.17 8.15
C MET A 96 10.60 -5.55 7.94
N VAL A 97 11.40 -4.61 7.43
CA VAL A 97 12.86 -4.81 7.30
C VAL A 97 13.51 -4.91 8.69
N PRO A 98 14.65 -5.61 8.83
CA PRO A 98 15.32 -5.77 10.13
C PRO A 98 15.63 -4.44 10.82
N GLU A 99 15.99 -3.42 10.05
CA GLU A 99 16.35 -2.08 10.51
C GLU A 99 15.13 -1.20 10.82
N ALA A 100 13.90 -1.67 10.60
CA ALA A 100 12.69 -0.84 10.65
C ALA A 100 12.52 -0.08 11.98
N LYS A 101 12.88 -0.69 13.11
CA LYS A 101 12.85 -0.03 14.43
C LYS A 101 13.84 1.14 14.51
N HIS A 102 15.04 0.94 13.97
CA HIS A 102 16.06 1.97 13.94
C HIS A 102 15.64 3.12 13.01
N ASN A 103 15.12 2.77 11.84
CA ASN A 103 14.65 3.69 10.82
C ASN A 103 13.50 4.56 11.35
N MET A 104 12.58 3.98 12.10
CA MET A 104 11.49 4.70 12.75
C MET A 104 11.97 5.66 13.84
N LYS A 105 12.97 5.27 14.66
CA LYS A 105 13.56 6.15 15.68
C LYS A 105 14.33 7.31 15.08
N ARG A 106 15.04 7.08 13.97
CA ARG A 106 15.80 8.11 13.25
C ARG A 106 14.96 8.92 12.27
N ARG A 107 13.71 8.51 12.04
CA ARG A 107 12.84 9.07 10.99
C ARG A 107 13.61 9.14 9.67
N SER A 108 14.19 8.02 9.25
CA SER A 108 14.98 7.89 8.02
C SER A 108 15.06 6.42 7.60
N GLY A 109 15.04 6.13 6.30
CA GLY A 109 15.07 4.78 5.75
C GLY A 109 13.68 4.20 5.43
N GLN A 110 13.65 2.90 5.20
CA GLN A 110 12.44 2.14 4.84
C GLN A 110 11.90 1.34 6.03
N LEU A 111 10.57 1.14 6.07
CA LEU A 111 9.95 0.20 7.02
C LEU A 111 9.72 -1.19 6.43
N VAL A 112 9.56 -1.29 5.12
CA VAL A 112 9.24 -2.50 4.35
C VAL A 112 10.11 -2.56 3.09
N ALA A 113 10.31 -3.75 2.55
CA ALA A 113 11.13 -3.94 1.35
C ALA A 113 10.37 -3.56 0.06
N CYS A 114 9.06 -3.80 0.01
CA CYS A 114 8.23 -3.32 -1.09
C CYS A 114 8.17 -1.79 -1.14
N HIS A 115 7.66 -1.26 -2.26
CA HIS A 115 7.43 0.17 -2.38
C HIS A 115 6.39 0.62 -1.35
N TYR A 116 6.64 1.70 -0.60
CA TYR A 116 5.74 2.10 0.48
C TYR A 116 4.33 2.43 -0.01
N LYS A 117 4.17 2.91 -1.27
CA LYS A 117 2.86 3.12 -1.89
C LYS A 117 2.01 1.85 -2.01
N ASP A 118 2.63 0.67 -2.05
CA ASP A 118 1.92 -0.62 -2.02
C ASP A 118 1.22 -0.85 -0.67
N CYS A 119 1.63 -0.14 0.39
CA CYS A 119 1.06 -0.20 1.73
C CYS A 119 0.01 0.89 2.01
N LEU A 120 -0.25 1.78 1.05
CA LEU A 120 -1.08 2.96 1.28
C LEU A 120 -2.53 2.74 0.86
N PHE A 121 -3.44 3.02 1.80
CA PHE A 121 -4.87 2.93 1.60
C PHE A 121 -5.56 4.22 2.04
N GLU A 122 -6.50 4.65 1.25
CA GLU A 122 -7.38 5.76 1.57
C GLU A 122 -8.66 5.27 2.24
N ILE A 123 -9.10 6.02 3.25
CA ILE A 123 -10.36 5.76 3.93
C ILE A 123 -11.51 6.42 3.18
N VAL A 124 -12.38 5.59 2.61
CA VAL A 124 -13.47 6.02 1.75
C VAL A 124 -14.82 5.67 2.40
N PRO A 125 -15.84 6.54 2.36
CA PRO A 125 -17.17 6.22 2.88
C PRO A 125 -17.83 5.11 2.08
N LYS A 126 -18.87 4.50 2.67
CA LYS A 126 -19.72 3.54 1.98
C LYS A 126 -20.33 4.14 0.71
N MET A 127 -20.07 3.51 -0.42
CA MET A 127 -20.74 3.76 -1.69
C MET A 127 -21.80 2.69 -2.01
N SER A 128 -22.75 3.06 -2.88
CA SER A 128 -23.71 2.14 -3.49
C SER A 128 -23.18 1.57 -4.81
N TYR A 129 -23.52 0.33 -5.11
CA TYR A 129 -23.04 -0.38 -6.30
C TYR A 129 -24.14 -1.19 -7.02
N GLU A 130 -25.40 -1.07 -6.59
CA GLU A 130 -26.50 -1.89 -7.07
C GLU A 130 -26.83 -1.59 -8.53
N ALA A 131 -26.95 -0.31 -8.87
CA ALA A 131 -27.29 0.11 -10.23
C ALA A 131 -26.13 -0.16 -11.20
N THR A 132 -24.90 0.09 -10.77
CA THR A 132 -23.68 -0.19 -11.56
C THR A 132 -23.54 -1.69 -11.84
N ALA A 133 -23.75 -2.54 -10.83
CA ALA A 133 -23.70 -4.00 -11.01
C ALA A 133 -24.78 -4.50 -11.99
N ALA A 134 -26.01 -3.99 -11.89
CA ALA A 134 -27.09 -4.33 -12.82
C ALA A 134 -26.78 -3.90 -14.27
N PHE A 135 -26.19 -2.72 -14.45
CA PHE A 135 -25.75 -2.23 -15.76
C PHE A 135 -24.62 -3.07 -16.35
N GLU A 136 -23.61 -3.44 -15.55
CA GLU A 136 -22.51 -4.30 -15.98
C GLU A 136 -23.00 -5.70 -16.37
N GLN A 137 -23.94 -6.27 -15.60
CA GLN A 137 -24.56 -7.55 -15.93
C GLN A 137 -25.33 -7.49 -17.26
N ALA A 138 -26.18 -6.46 -17.44
CA ALA A 138 -26.90 -6.26 -18.70
C ALA A 138 -25.93 -6.10 -19.88
N LYS A 139 -24.84 -5.35 -19.73
CA LYS A 139 -23.79 -5.19 -20.75
C LYS A 139 -23.14 -6.52 -21.13
N ALA A 140 -22.91 -7.41 -20.17
CA ALA A 140 -22.33 -8.73 -20.45
C ALA A 140 -23.30 -9.66 -21.20
N THR A 141 -24.61 -9.57 -20.93
CA THR A 141 -25.64 -10.41 -21.57
C THR A 141 -26.07 -9.90 -22.94
N THR A 142 -25.89 -8.62 -23.24
CA THR A 142 -26.39 -7.97 -24.48
C THR A 142 -25.44 -8.16 -25.67
N LYS A 143 -25.20 -9.42 -26.10
CA LYS A 143 -24.53 -9.76 -27.37
C LYS A 143 -25.49 -9.94 -28.57
N GLY A 144 -26.78 -9.60 -28.41
CA GLY A 144 -27.81 -9.78 -29.45
C GLY A 144 -28.70 -8.56 -29.64
N THR A 145 -28.73 -8.04 -30.87
CA THR A 145 -29.37 -6.79 -31.29
C THR A 145 -30.90 -6.88 -31.27
N SER A 146 -31.57 -6.15 -30.36
CA SER A 146 -33.01 -5.85 -30.52
C SER A 146 -33.36 -4.50 -29.89
N ALA A 147 -34.24 -3.74 -30.56
CA ALA A 147 -34.53 -2.33 -30.24
C ALA A 147 -35.15 -2.11 -28.85
N SER A 148 -35.89 -3.09 -28.32
CA SER A 148 -36.45 -3.04 -26.95
C SER A 148 -35.37 -3.13 -25.85
N PHE A 149 -34.23 -3.78 -26.16
CA PHE A 149 -33.09 -3.80 -25.23
C PHE A 149 -32.38 -2.45 -25.17
N SER A 150 -32.51 -1.60 -26.20
CA SER A 150 -31.88 -0.28 -26.24
C SER A 150 -32.43 0.67 -25.17
N THR A 151 -33.74 0.66 -24.93
CA THR A 151 -34.38 1.53 -23.93
C THR A 151 -34.07 1.08 -22.51
N VAL A 152 -34.21 -0.21 -22.20
CA VAL A 152 -33.88 -0.78 -20.88
C VAL A 152 -32.38 -0.62 -20.57
N PHE A 153 -31.51 -0.86 -21.55
CA PHE A 153 -30.08 -0.66 -21.39
C PHE A 153 -29.73 0.81 -21.14
N SER A 154 -30.38 1.74 -21.86
CA SER A 154 -30.21 3.18 -21.64
C SER A 154 -30.69 3.61 -20.25
N GLU A 155 -31.79 3.03 -19.76
CA GLU A 155 -32.29 3.29 -18.41
C GLU A 155 -31.32 2.77 -17.33
N LEU A 156 -30.80 1.55 -17.47
CA LEU A 156 -29.79 0.99 -16.57
C LEU A 156 -28.51 1.83 -16.58
N LYS A 157 -28.09 2.32 -17.75
CA LYS A 157 -26.95 3.23 -17.88
C LYS A 157 -27.20 4.52 -17.08
N PHE A 158 -28.36 5.15 -17.26
CA PHE A 158 -28.72 6.38 -16.53
C PHE A 158 -28.76 6.15 -15.01
N LYS A 159 -29.32 5.01 -14.57
CA LYS A 159 -29.32 4.62 -13.14
C LYS A 159 -27.90 4.46 -12.60
N SER A 160 -27.02 3.79 -13.34
CA SER A 160 -25.61 3.62 -12.98
C SER A 160 -24.87 4.97 -12.89
N GLU A 161 -25.07 5.87 -13.86
CA GLU A 161 -24.45 7.20 -13.85
C GLU A 161 -24.96 8.06 -12.68
N SER A 162 -26.26 7.98 -12.39
CA SER A 162 -26.84 8.68 -11.24
C SER A 162 -26.30 8.15 -9.90
N GLU A 163 -26.14 6.83 -9.76
CA GLU A 163 -25.50 6.21 -8.60
C GLU A 163 -24.05 6.67 -8.41
N GLN A 164 -23.27 6.72 -9.50
CA GLN A 164 -21.88 7.21 -9.45
C GLN A 164 -21.81 8.68 -9.02
N ARG A 165 -22.71 9.53 -9.52
CA ARG A 165 -22.81 10.94 -9.11
C ARG A 165 -23.19 11.07 -7.63
N LEU A 166 -24.11 10.24 -7.13
CA LEU A 166 -24.48 10.23 -5.72
C LEU A 166 -23.32 9.78 -4.83
N ASN A 167 -22.57 8.76 -5.25
CA ASN A 167 -21.36 8.31 -4.57
C ASN A 167 -20.30 9.41 -4.50
N ALA A 168 -20.05 10.12 -5.61
CA ALA A 168 -19.12 11.24 -5.65
C ALA A 168 -19.55 12.38 -4.72
N SER A 169 -20.85 12.74 -4.73
CA SER A 169 -21.39 13.74 -3.81
C SER A 169 -21.26 13.30 -2.34
N THR A 170 -21.55 12.04 -2.03
CA THR A 170 -21.39 11.47 -0.69
C THR A 170 -19.94 11.54 -0.23
N TYR A 171 -18.99 11.19 -1.11
CA TYR A 171 -17.57 11.29 -0.85
C TYR A 171 -17.17 12.73 -0.50
N THR A 172 -17.50 13.70 -1.36
CA THR A 172 -17.18 15.12 -1.13
C THR A 172 -17.81 15.66 0.16
N ASN A 173 -19.06 15.29 0.44
CA ASN A 173 -19.78 15.74 1.63
C ASN A 173 -19.19 15.19 2.93
N LEU A 174 -18.63 13.98 2.89
CA LEU A 174 -18.04 13.31 4.05
C LEU A 174 -16.53 13.52 4.18
N TYR A 175 -15.87 14.01 3.14
CA TYR A 175 -14.43 14.28 3.15
C TYR A 175 -14.02 15.13 4.37
N GLY A 176 -12.98 14.70 5.07
CA GLY A 176 -12.50 15.35 6.30
C GLY A 176 -13.38 15.15 7.54
N ARG A 177 -14.53 14.46 7.46
CA ARG A 177 -15.33 14.13 8.66
C ARG A 177 -14.77 12.91 9.37
N HIS A 178 -14.90 12.89 10.70
CA HIS A 178 -14.48 11.77 11.53
C HIS A 178 -15.19 10.46 11.17
N VAL A 179 -14.39 9.41 11.04
CA VAL A 179 -14.85 8.02 10.92
C VAL A 179 -15.13 7.49 12.31
N LYS A 180 -16.27 6.82 12.48
CA LYS A 180 -16.68 6.24 13.77
C LYS A 180 -16.64 4.72 13.73
N TYR A 181 -16.36 4.10 14.87
CA TYR A 181 -16.47 2.66 15.03
C TYR A 181 -17.87 2.16 14.66
N GLY A 182 -17.96 1.01 14.00
CA GLY A 182 -19.22 0.45 13.51
C GLY A 182 -19.76 1.08 12.21
N GLN A 183 -19.17 2.16 11.70
CA GLN A 183 -19.54 2.68 10.39
C GLN A 183 -18.97 1.82 9.26
N THR A 184 -19.75 1.67 8.19
CA THR A 184 -19.27 1.05 6.96
C THR A 184 -18.36 2.01 6.20
N ILE A 185 -17.15 1.53 5.93
CA ILE A 185 -16.13 2.20 5.15
C ILE A 185 -15.65 1.31 4.01
N GLN A 186 -14.76 1.83 3.20
CA GLN A 186 -14.04 1.11 2.16
C GLN A 186 -12.58 1.54 2.18
N LEU A 187 -11.68 0.62 1.83
CA LEU A 187 -10.25 0.87 1.79
C LEU A 187 -9.79 0.88 0.33
N ARG A 188 -9.46 2.07 -0.19
CA ARG A 188 -8.98 2.24 -1.57
C ARG A 188 -7.46 2.23 -1.59
N HIS A 189 -6.87 1.28 -2.30
CA HIS A 189 -5.42 1.24 -2.52
C HIS A 189 -5.00 2.42 -3.39
N ILE A 190 -4.09 3.26 -2.89
CA ILE A 190 -3.71 4.53 -3.54
C ILE A 190 -3.12 4.28 -4.92
N LYS A 191 -2.22 3.30 -5.02
CA LYS A 191 -1.44 3.06 -6.24
C LYS A 191 -2.32 2.57 -7.40
N SER A 192 -3.27 1.66 -7.15
CA SER A 192 -4.10 1.04 -8.19
C SER A 192 -5.53 1.60 -8.30
N GLY A 193 -5.97 2.41 -7.33
CA GLY A 193 -7.34 2.93 -7.25
C GLY A 193 -8.41 1.86 -6.96
N LYS A 194 -8.00 0.61 -6.74
CA LYS A 194 -8.88 -0.53 -6.44
C LYS A 194 -9.18 -0.60 -4.94
N PHE A 195 -10.23 -1.32 -4.57
CA PHE A 195 -10.65 -1.50 -3.19
C PHE A 195 -10.32 -2.90 -2.68
N ILE A 196 -10.01 -3.00 -1.40
CA ILE A 196 -9.93 -4.29 -0.70
C ILE A 196 -11.33 -4.89 -0.66
N CYS A 197 -11.51 -6.03 -1.33
CA CYS A 197 -12.75 -6.80 -1.33
C CYS A 197 -12.55 -8.12 -0.58
N VAL A 198 -13.46 -8.41 0.35
CA VAL A 198 -13.51 -9.70 1.06
C VAL A 198 -14.60 -10.54 0.40
N HIS A 199 -14.19 -11.57 -0.35
CA HIS A 199 -15.13 -12.37 -1.14
C HIS A 199 -16.11 -13.11 -0.24
N ASP A 200 -17.26 -13.43 -0.80
CA ASP A 200 -18.17 -14.35 -0.16
C ASP A 200 -17.55 -15.75 -0.01
N LEU A 201 -17.85 -16.42 1.11
CA LEU A 201 -17.44 -17.81 1.30
C LEU A 201 -18.00 -18.67 0.17
N ALA A 202 -17.10 -19.32 -0.57
CA ALA A 202 -17.46 -20.24 -1.63
C ALA A 202 -18.30 -21.42 -1.11
N THR A 203 -18.00 -21.89 0.10
CA THR A 203 -18.75 -22.96 0.78
C THR A 203 -18.92 -22.67 2.28
N PRO A 204 -20.03 -23.10 2.91
CA PRO A 204 -20.27 -22.87 4.34
C PRO A 204 -19.26 -23.55 5.28
N THR A 205 -18.60 -24.60 4.79
CA THR A 205 -17.64 -25.43 5.55
C THR A 205 -16.25 -24.82 5.66
N VAL A 206 -15.93 -23.84 4.81
CA VAL A 206 -14.64 -23.18 4.84
C VAL A 206 -14.76 -21.94 5.73
N ASP A 207 -13.88 -21.83 6.72
CA ASP A 207 -13.87 -20.71 7.67
C ASP A 207 -13.11 -19.48 7.14
N THR A 208 -12.42 -19.64 6.00
CA THR A 208 -11.60 -18.60 5.37
C THR A 208 -12.03 -18.29 3.94
N THR A 209 -12.15 -17.03 3.59
CA THR A 209 -12.37 -16.54 2.23
C THR A 209 -11.14 -15.80 1.72
N GLU A 210 -11.05 -15.63 0.41
CA GLU A 210 -10.01 -14.86 -0.24
C GLU A 210 -10.28 -13.34 -0.10
N ILE A 211 -9.19 -12.56 -0.02
CA ILE A 211 -9.21 -11.10 -0.09
C ILE A 211 -8.40 -10.69 -1.32
N SER A 212 -8.95 -9.80 -2.14
CA SER A 212 -8.26 -9.28 -3.31
C SER A 212 -8.61 -7.82 -3.59
N LEU A 213 -7.75 -7.12 -4.34
CA LEU A 213 -8.06 -5.80 -4.89
C LEU A 213 -8.97 -5.90 -6.12
N LYS A 214 -10.16 -5.30 -6.05
CA LYS A 214 -11.11 -5.20 -7.18
C LYS A 214 -11.64 -3.79 -7.36
N ARG A 215 -12.42 -3.58 -8.43
CA ARG A 215 -13.25 -2.37 -8.54
C ARG A 215 -14.26 -2.34 -7.38
N GLY A 216 -14.70 -1.13 -7.03
CA GLY A 216 -15.64 -0.94 -5.92
C GLY A 216 -16.89 -1.79 -6.10
N SER A 217 -17.24 -2.55 -5.06
CA SER A 217 -18.43 -3.40 -5.00
C SER A 217 -18.91 -3.50 -3.55
N ALA A 218 -20.06 -4.15 -3.33
CA ALA A 218 -20.54 -4.45 -1.98
C ALA A 218 -19.58 -5.35 -1.16
N GLU A 219 -18.65 -6.06 -1.80
CA GLU A 219 -17.60 -6.85 -1.12
C GLU A 219 -16.52 -5.98 -0.48
N ALA A 220 -16.40 -4.71 -0.90
CA ALA A 220 -15.48 -3.73 -0.34
C ALA A 220 -16.03 -3.03 0.92
N HIS A 221 -17.25 -3.33 1.34
CA HIS A 221 -17.84 -2.79 2.57
C HIS A 221 -17.20 -3.43 3.79
N LEU A 222 -16.44 -2.63 4.54
CA LEU A 222 -15.71 -3.00 5.74
C LEU A 222 -16.13 -2.15 6.92
N THR A 223 -15.80 -2.56 8.12
CA THR A 223 -16.14 -1.86 9.36
C THR A 223 -15.01 -2.03 10.36
N PHE A 224 -14.68 -0.94 11.06
CA PHE A 224 -13.76 -1.00 12.18
C PHE A 224 -14.49 -1.35 13.46
N VAL A 225 -13.95 -2.33 14.17
CA VAL A 225 -14.44 -2.79 15.47
C VAL A 225 -13.31 -2.63 16.49
N PRO A 226 -13.51 -1.91 17.60
CA PRO A 226 -12.43 -1.67 18.55
C PRO A 226 -11.95 -2.98 19.18
N ARG A 227 -10.63 -3.14 19.37
CA ARG A 227 -10.05 -4.32 20.03
C ARG A 227 -10.41 -4.37 21.51
N TYR A 228 -10.38 -3.20 22.15
CA TYR A 228 -10.60 -3.05 23.59
C TYR A 228 -11.95 -2.40 23.87
N LYS A 229 -12.59 -2.79 24.97
CA LYS A 229 -13.91 -2.29 25.40
C LYS A 229 -13.91 -0.82 25.88
N LEU A 230 -12.76 -0.14 25.83
CA LEU A 230 -12.64 1.27 26.17
C LEU A 230 -13.36 2.15 25.14
N ARG A 231 -13.42 1.69 23.88
CA ARG A 231 -14.13 2.35 22.78
C ARG A 231 -15.43 1.62 22.48
N LYS A 232 -16.45 2.38 22.10
CA LYS A 232 -17.77 1.84 21.70
C LYS A 232 -18.11 2.20 20.26
N SER A 233 -19.02 1.43 19.66
CA SER A 233 -19.60 1.77 18.36
C SER A 233 -20.20 3.18 18.39
N GLY A 234 -19.96 3.97 17.34
CA GLY A 234 -20.39 5.36 17.24
C GLY A 234 -19.38 6.39 17.78
N GLU A 235 -18.34 5.96 18.49
CA GLU A 235 -17.23 6.86 18.88
C GLU A 235 -16.24 7.05 17.72
N PRO A 236 -15.60 8.23 17.59
CA PRO A 236 -14.60 8.48 16.56
C PRO A 236 -13.36 7.60 16.78
N VAL A 237 -12.81 7.11 15.68
CA VAL A 237 -11.61 6.25 15.67
C VAL A 237 -10.37 7.12 15.86
N GLN A 238 -9.57 6.87 16.90
CA GLN A 238 -8.27 7.52 17.03
C GLN A 238 -7.18 6.75 16.27
N ILE A 239 -6.19 7.48 15.76
CA ILE A 239 -5.08 6.90 14.98
C ILE A 239 -4.31 5.83 15.78
N LEU A 240 -4.11 6.07 17.08
CA LEU A 240 -3.36 5.17 17.97
C LEU A 240 -4.17 3.97 18.47
N ASP A 241 -5.49 3.96 18.24
CA ASP A 241 -6.33 2.87 18.68
C ASP A 241 -5.99 1.56 17.95
N GLN A 242 -6.20 0.44 18.65
CA GLN A 242 -6.11 -0.89 18.06
C GLN A 242 -7.50 -1.40 17.73
N PHE A 243 -7.70 -1.93 16.53
CA PHE A 243 -8.99 -2.38 16.07
C PHE A 243 -8.89 -3.58 15.12
N TYR A 244 -10.04 -4.21 14.89
CA TYR A 244 -10.23 -5.24 13.90
C TYR A 244 -10.91 -4.65 12.67
N VAL A 245 -10.53 -5.13 11.48
CA VAL A 245 -11.23 -4.83 10.23
C VAL A 245 -12.14 -6.00 9.90
N VAL A 246 -13.43 -5.72 9.75
CA VAL A 246 -14.47 -6.75 9.61
C VAL A 246 -15.39 -6.43 8.44
N ARG A 247 -15.77 -7.45 7.68
CA ARG A 247 -16.94 -7.39 6.80
C ARG A 247 -18.17 -7.84 7.57
N ASP A 248 -19.01 -6.89 7.97
CA ASP A 248 -20.08 -7.09 8.96
C ASP A 248 -21.15 -8.10 8.49
N VAL A 249 -21.56 -8.05 7.22
CA VAL A 249 -22.61 -8.91 6.63
C VAL A 249 -22.40 -10.41 6.91
N LYS A 250 -21.14 -10.88 6.92
CA LYS A 250 -20.79 -12.29 7.17
C LYS A 250 -19.88 -12.48 8.39
N ARG A 251 -19.63 -11.40 9.15
CA ARG A 251 -18.69 -11.34 10.29
C ARG A 251 -17.32 -11.94 9.96
N LEU A 252 -16.79 -11.59 8.79
CA LEU A 252 -15.49 -12.03 8.32
C LEU A 252 -14.43 -11.01 8.74
N TYR A 253 -13.51 -11.40 9.59
CA TYR A 253 -12.38 -10.60 10.03
C TYR A 253 -11.25 -10.67 9.01
N VAL A 254 -10.63 -9.54 8.71
CA VAL A 254 -9.39 -9.52 7.93
C VAL A 254 -8.27 -10.05 8.80
N HIS A 255 -7.74 -11.22 8.44
CA HIS A 255 -6.78 -11.99 9.21
C HIS A 255 -5.54 -12.30 8.37
N THR A 256 -4.37 -12.27 9.00
CA THR A 256 -3.13 -12.72 8.35
C THR A 256 -2.99 -14.23 8.43
N SER A 257 -3.11 -14.91 7.29
CA SER A 257 -2.97 -16.36 7.19
C SER A 257 -1.52 -16.83 7.38
N SER A 258 -1.31 -18.13 7.58
CA SER A 258 0.01 -18.77 7.45
C SER A 258 0.38 -19.11 6.00
N ARG A 259 -0.57 -18.99 5.06
CA ARG A 259 -0.32 -19.18 3.63
C ARG A 259 0.55 -18.05 3.09
N LEU A 260 1.41 -18.36 2.12
CA LEU A 260 2.20 -17.37 1.40
C LEU A 260 1.37 -16.70 0.30
N ALA A 261 1.67 -15.43 0.07
CA ALA A 261 1.17 -14.61 -1.02
C ALA A 261 1.84 -15.01 -2.36
N SER A 262 1.45 -14.36 -3.46
CA SER A 262 1.99 -14.64 -4.79
C SER A 262 3.49 -14.36 -4.93
N ASP A 263 4.05 -13.54 -4.03
CA ASP A 263 5.49 -13.24 -3.97
C ASP A 263 6.32 -14.37 -3.33
N GLY A 264 5.68 -15.37 -2.72
CA GLY A 264 6.35 -16.49 -2.07
C GLY A 264 7.05 -16.16 -0.74
N VAL A 265 6.92 -14.93 -0.22
CA VAL A 265 7.62 -14.49 1.00
C VAL A 265 6.65 -13.90 2.02
N SER A 266 5.68 -13.11 1.57
CA SER A 266 4.73 -12.43 2.43
C SER A 266 3.59 -13.34 2.83
N SER A 267 2.96 -13.05 3.97
CA SER A 267 1.78 -13.81 4.41
C SER A 267 0.52 -13.33 3.69
N LEU A 268 -0.27 -14.23 3.13
CA LEU A 268 -1.53 -13.90 2.45
C LEU A 268 -2.61 -13.42 3.45
N MET A 269 -3.35 -12.39 3.08
CA MET A 269 -4.50 -11.92 3.84
C MET A 269 -5.77 -12.66 3.44
N VAL A 270 -6.56 -13.06 4.43
CA VAL A 270 -7.79 -13.83 4.24
C VAL A 270 -8.91 -13.25 5.10
N GLY A 271 -10.15 -13.39 4.65
CA GLY A 271 -11.30 -13.12 5.52
C GLY A 271 -11.57 -14.36 6.35
N SER A 272 -11.64 -14.28 7.67
CA SER A 272 -11.85 -15.45 8.55
C SER A 272 -13.02 -15.24 9.51
N LYS A 273 -13.80 -16.29 9.75
CA LYS A 273 -14.83 -16.28 10.81
C LYS A 273 -14.27 -16.54 12.19
N SER A 274 -13.22 -17.36 12.27
CA SER A 274 -12.66 -17.90 13.51
C SER A 274 -11.46 -17.12 14.02
N HIS A 275 -10.72 -16.46 13.12
CA HIS A 275 -9.50 -15.74 13.44
C HIS A 275 -9.64 -14.26 13.13
N SER A 276 -9.04 -13.42 13.96
CA SER A 276 -8.99 -11.97 13.76
C SER A 276 -7.56 -11.50 13.95
N SER A 277 -7.15 -10.46 13.24
CA SER A 277 -5.86 -9.81 13.45
C SER A 277 -6.09 -8.34 13.79
N PRO A 278 -5.52 -7.83 14.90
CA PRO A 278 -5.62 -6.44 15.29
C PRO A 278 -4.64 -5.56 14.51
N TRP A 279 -5.09 -4.36 14.21
CA TRP A 279 -4.39 -3.36 13.41
C TRP A 279 -4.27 -2.05 14.16
N ARG A 280 -3.25 -1.28 13.80
CA ARG A 280 -3.08 0.14 14.15
C ARG A 280 -2.82 0.92 12.86
N LEU A 281 -3.28 2.17 12.80
CA LEU A 281 -3.06 3.04 11.65
C LEU A 281 -1.75 3.80 11.77
N LEU A 282 -1.10 4.02 10.63
CA LEU A 282 0.00 4.94 10.45
C LEU A 282 -0.41 5.96 9.38
N PRO A 283 -0.67 7.23 9.74
CA PRO A 283 -0.97 8.27 8.77
C PRO A 283 0.20 8.50 7.82
N TYR A 284 -0.09 8.63 6.52
CA TYR A 284 0.93 8.96 5.54
C TYR A 284 1.15 10.47 5.43
N GLU A 285 0.07 11.27 5.38
CA GLU A 285 0.16 12.73 5.34
C GLU A 285 -0.24 13.32 6.69
N SER A 286 0.55 14.28 7.20
CA SER A 286 0.21 14.98 8.45
C SER A 286 -1.06 15.81 8.29
N THR A 287 -1.98 15.71 9.25
CA THR A 287 -3.24 16.47 9.24
C THR A 287 -3.00 17.98 9.34
N THR A 288 -1.91 18.41 9.99
CA THR A 288 -1.49 19.81 10.07
C THR A 288 -1.25 20.45 8.69
N GLU A 289 -0.65 19.70 7.76
CA GLU A 289 -0.38 20.17 6.40
C GLU A 289 -1.67 20.28 5.59
N LYS A 290 -2.66 19.41 5.80
CA LYS A 290 -3.97 19.50 5.13
C LYS A 290 -4.75 20.77 5.53
N ALA A 291 -4.62 21.22 6.77
CA ALA A 291 -5.30 22.43 7.26
C ALA A 291 -4.67 23.72 6.71
N SER A 292 -3.33 23.81 6.65
CA SER A 292 -2.64 24.95 6.03
C SER A 292 -2.84 24.99 4.51
N ASN A 293 -2.91 23.82 3.86
CA ASN A 293 -3.02 23.71 2.41
C ASN A 293 -4.41 24.04 1.84
N LYS A 294 -5.47 24.15 2.66
CA LYS A 294 -6.76 24.72 2.21
C LYS A 294 -6.64 26.15 1.68
N SER A 295 -5.60 26.89 2.08
CA SER A 295 -5.29 28.22 1.55
C SER A 295 -4.39 28.22 0.32
N LEU A 296 -3.76 27.07 0.01
CA LEU A 296 -2.76 26.90 -1.04
C LEU A 296 -3.18 25.93 -2.16
N GLU A 297 -4.45 25.48 -2.18
CA GLU A 297 -5.00 24.63 -3.27
C GLU A 297 -4.92 25.29 -4.66
N SER A 298 -4.56 26.57 -4.74
CA SER A 298 -4.31 27.31 -5.98
C SER A 298 -2.86 27.22 -6.49
N ALA A 299 -1.92 26.69 -5.71
CA ALA A 299 -0.52 26.53 -6.10
C ALA A 299 -0.12 25.05 -6.09
N ALA A 300 0.45 24.56 -7.19
CA ALA A 300 0.94 23.18 -7.30
C ALA A 300 2.17 22.97 -6.39
N VAL A 301 1.95 22.58 -5.14
CA VAL A 301 3.02 22.24 -4.18
C VAL A 301 3.55 20.83 -4.46
N LEU A 302 4.88 20.66 -4.44
CA LEU A 302 5.52 19.36 -4.59
C LEU A 302 5.23 18.49 -3.34
N LYS A 303 4.69 17.29 -3.56
CA LYS A 303 4.38 16.32 -2.50
C LYS A 303 5.30 15.10 -2.56
N ALA A 304 5.55 14.50 -1.41
CA ALA A 304 6.19 13.19 -1.32
C ALA A 304 5.33 12.12 -2.01
N GLY A 305 5.96 11.34 -2.89
CA GLY A 305 5.34 10.43 -3.84
C GLY A 305 5.01 11.07 -5.19
N ALA A 306 5.36 12.34 -5.44
CA ALA A 306 5.19 12.93 -6.77
C ALA A 306 6.24 12.38 -7.75
N CYS A 307 5.80 12.09 -8.98
CA CYS A 307 6.70 11.75 -10.07
C CYS A 307 7.15 13.04 -10.78
N ILE A 308 8.45 13.23 -10.90
CA ILE A 308 9.09 14.39 -11.51
C ILE A 308 10.11 13.97 -12.57
N ARG A 309 10.53 14.94 -13.36
CA ARG A 309 11.73 14.88 -14.20
C ARG A 309 12.65 16.02 -13.77
N LEU A 310 13.96 15.78 -13.81
CA LEU A 310 14.97 16.77 -13.43
C LEU A 310 15.69 17.23 -14.70
N LEU A 311 15.57 18.50 -15.06
CA LEU A 311 16.25 19.10 -16.21
C LEU A 311 17.51 19.82 -15.73
N HIS A 312 18.67 19.42 -16.26
CA HIS A 312 19.90 20.18 -16.06
C HIS A 312 19.95 21.33 -17.06
N LEU A 313 19.83 22.57 -16.55
CA LEU A 313 19.63 23.76 -17.38
C LEU A 313 20.84 24.13 -18.25
N GLU A 314 22.07 23.90 -17.78
CA GLU A 314 23.27 24.30 -18.53
C GLU A 314 23.55 23.37 -19.72
N THR A 315 23.33 22.08 -19.54
CA THR A 315 23.55 21.07 -20.59
C THR A 315 22.29 20.77 -21.38
N ASN A 316 21.16 21.37 -20.99
CA ASN A 316 19.87 21.17 -21.61
C ASN A 316 19.44 19.69 -21.69
N ALA A 317 19.68 18.94 -20.61
CA ALA A 317 19.57 17.48 -20.62
C ALA A 317 18.82 16.96 -19.39
N TRP A 318 18.02 15.91 -19.59
CA TRP A 318 17.23 15.29 -18.53
C TRP A 318 18.06 14.30 -17.73
N LEU A 319 17.91 14.33 -16.40
CA LEU A 319 18.48 13.32 -15.52
C LEU A 319 17.74 12.00 -15.72
N GLY A 320 18.45 10.97 -16.13
CA GLY A 320 17.90 9.64 -16.27
C GLY A 320 18.86 8.56 -15.81
N CYS A 321 18.39 7.33 -15.91
CA CYS A 321 19.17 6.14 -15.60
C CYS A 321 19.60 5.44 -16.90
N ASP A 322 20.75 4.78 -16.85
CA ASP A 322 21.17 3.86 -17.91
C ASP A 322 20.31 2.58 -17.91
N ASP A 323 20.39 1.80 -18.99
CA ASP A 323 19.60 0.58 -19.18
C ASP A 323 19.91 -0.48 -18.11
N ASP A 324 21.17 -0.53 -17.63
CA ASP A 324 21.59 -1.40 -16.53
C ASP A 324 21.13 -0.90 -15.14
N ALA A 325 20.55 0.30 -15.07
CA ALA A 325 20.10 0.96 -13.86
C ALA A 325 21.16 1.02 -12.73
N LEU A 326 22.43 1.22 -13.10
CA LEU A 326 23.57 1.31 -12.18
C LEU A 326 24.08 2.75 -12.03
N HIS A 327 24.02 3.52 -13.11
CA HIS A 327 24.58 4.86 -13.19
C HIS A 327 23.51 5.87 -13.59
N VAL A 328 23.66 7.08 -13.05
CA VAL A 328 22.84 8.24 -13.42
C VAL A 328 23.55 8.99 -14.54
N ARG A 329 22.81 9.37 -15.59
CA ARG A 329 23.34 10.10 -16.75
C ARG A 329 22.41 11.22 -17.18
N LEU A 330 23.00 12.27 -17.75
CA LEU A 330 22.26 13.32 -18.45
C LEU A 330 21.97 12.86 -19.88
N GLN A 331 20.70 12.86 -20.26
CA GLN A 331 20.22 12.45 -21.57
C GLN A 331 19.68 13.69 -22.29
N SER A 332 20.37 14.10 -23.35
CA SER A 332 19.81 15.09 -24.27
C SER A 332 18.74 14.41 -25.10
N GLU A 333 17.53 14.96 -25.14
CA GLU A 333 16.55 14.53 -26.14
C GLU A 333 17.11 14.81 -27.53
N LEU A 334 16.92 13.86 -28.46
CA LEU A 334 17.34 14.01 -29.84
C LEU A 334 16.69 15.27 -30.44
N HIS A 335 17.47 16.00 -31.24
CA HIS A 335 17.02 17.00 -32.21
C HIS A 335 16.74 18.43 -31.73
N GLY A 336 17.66 19.07 -30.99
CA GLY A 336 17.82 20.54 -30.99
C GLY A 336 16.57 21.38 -30.67
N MET A 337 15.56 20.76 -30.06
CA MET A 337 14.29 21.36 -29.68
C MET A 337 14.41 21.96 -28.29
N ASP A 338 13.67 23.04 -28.04
CA ASP A 338 13.54 23.64 -26.72
C ASP A 338 12.93 22.61 -25.72
N PRO A 339 13.51 22.39 -24.52
CA PRO A 339 13.01 21.42 -23.55
C PRO A 339 11.56 21.65 -23.11
N LEU A 340 11.06 22.89 -23.16
CA LEU A 340 9.66 23.15 -22.88
C LEU A 340 8.74 22.61 -23.98
N GLU A 341 9.22 22.56 -25.23
CA GLU A 341 8.50 21.97 -26.36
C GLU A 341 8.70 20.44 -26.46
N ALA A 342 9.86 19.93 -26.06
CA ALA A 342 10.18 18.51 -26.03
C ALA A 342 9.57 17.75 -24.83
N ALA A 343 8.94 18.45 -23.88
CA ALA A 343 8.17 17.89 -22.76
C ALA A 343 7.10 16.86 -23.19
N ALA A 344 6.72 16.85 -24.47
CA ALA A 344 5.79 15.90 -25.07
C ALA A 344 6.32 14.46 -25.14
N VAL A 345 7.65 14.23 -25.15
CA VAL A 345 8.25 12.88 -25.19
C VAL A 345 8.78 12.53 -23.80
N VAL A 346 8.01 11.76 -23.03
CA VAL A 346 8.41 11.30 -21.70
C VAL A 346 9.12 9.95 -21.82
N LEU A 347 10.43 9.94 -21.62
CA LEU A 347 11.18 8.69 -21.53
C LEU A 347 11.06 8.10 -20.12
N PRO A 348 10.65 6.82 -19.97
CA PRO A 348 10.45 6.19 -18.67
C PRO A 348 11.69 6.20 -17.76
N ASN A 349 12.89 6.16 -18.36
CA ASN A 349 14.17 6.17 -17.64
C ASN A 349 14.57 7.55 -17.08
N THR A 350 13.78 8.60 -17.35
CA THR A 350 13.98 9.95 -16.79
C THR A 350 12.99 10.28 -15.66
N LEU A 351 12.12 9.32 -15.30
CA LEU A 351 11.11 9.50 -14.28
C LEU A 351 11.64 9.14 -12.89
N TRP A 352 11.50 10.10 -11.97
CA TRP A 352 11.92 9.98 -10.59
C TRP A 352 10.73 10.23 -9.68
N GLU A 353 10.60 9.44 -8.63
CA GLU A 353 9.66 9.66 -7.55
C GLU A 353 10.40 10.31 -6.38
N VAL A 354 9.89 11.45 -5.91
CA VAL A 354 10.45 12.14 -4.75
C VAL A 354 9.79 11.59 -3.50
N GLU A 355 10.53 10.91 -2.65
CA GLU A 355 10.08 10.45 -1.33
C GLU A 355 10.76 11.30 -0.24
N ARG A 356 10.23 11.32 0.98
CA ARG A 356 11.04 11.78 2.12
C ARG A 356 12.10 10.73 2.44
N SER A 357 13.17 11.14 3.11
CA SER A 357 14.24 10.23 3.55
C SER A 357 13.69 9.09 4.41
N TYR A 358 12.63 9.36 5.18
CA TYR A 358 11.75 8.36 5.76
C TYR A 358 10.59 8.07 4.81
N THR A 359 10.63 6.93 4.12
CA THR A 359 9.68 6.64 3.02
C THR A 359 8.24 6.46 3.49
N SER A 360 8.03 6.33 4.80
CA SER A 360 6.71 6.23 5.41
C SER A 360 6.02 7.58 5.62
N ASP A 361 6.74 8.68 5.44
CA ASP A 361 6.18 10.03 5.54
C ASP A 361 5.83 10.59 4.16
N GLY A 362 4.58 10.97 4.03
CA GLY A 362 3.98 11.65 2.90
C GLY A 362 3.52 13.06 3.23
N GLY A 363 3.08 13.81 2.22
CA GLY A 363 2.62 15.19 2.38
C GLY A 363 3.43 16.19 1.56
N ALA A 364 3.24 17.48 1.85
CA ALA A 364 3.91 18.57 1.15
C ALA A 364 5.39 18.67 1.56
N LEU A 365 6.28 18.73 0.58
CA LEU A 365 7.71 18.85 0.85
C LEU A 365 8.10 20.29 1.17
N CYS A 366 8.85 20.46 2.25
CA CYS A 366 9.48 21.73 2.61
C CYS A 366 10.95 21.74 2.17
N TRP A 367 11.55 22.92 1.97
CA TRP A 367 12.97 23.04 1.61
C TRP A 367 13.92 22.45 2.66
N ALA A 368 13.51 22.42 3.93
CA ALA A 368 14.27 21.81 5.02
C ALA A 368 14.13 20.28 5.08
N ASP A 369 13.21 19.69 4.30
CA ASP A 369 13.00 18.25 4.30
C ASP A 369 14.17 17.54 3.63
N THR A 370 14.58 16.43 4.22
CA THR A 370 15.46 15.49 3.55
C THR A 370 14.64 14.55 2.70
N ILE A 371 15.02 14.40 1.44
CA ILE A 371 14.32 13.61 0.43
C ILE A 371 15.17 12.43 -0.05
N ALA A 372 14.54 11.49 -0.72
CA ALA A 372 15.19 10.43 -1.47
C ALA A 372 14.59 10.39 -2.88
N LEU A 373 15.44 10.24 -3.90
CA LEU A 373 15.01 10.15 -5.30
C LEU A 373 14.99 8.69 -5.72
N ARG A 374 13.80 8.15 -5.97
CA ARG A 374 13.59 6.77 -6.43
C ARG A 374 13.37 6.77 -7.94
N HIS A 375 14.18 6.04 -8.69
CA HIS A 375 13.94 5.87 -10.12
C HIS A 375 12.70 5.00 -10.34
N LEU A 376 11.74 5.49 -11.16
CA LEU A 376 10.40 4.92 -11.24
C LEU A 376 10.40 3.47 -11.76
N VAL A 377 11.21 3.19 -12.79
CA VAL A 377 11.20 1.88 -13.47
C VAL A 377 12.01 0.83 -12.71
N SER A 378 13.22 1.18 -12.25
CA SER A 378 14.09 0.22 -11.56
C SER A 378 13.78 0.07 -10.07
N GLY A 379 13.08 1.05 -9.48
CA GLY A 379 12.80 1.10 -8.03
C GLY A 379 14.03 1.35 -7.15
N LYS A 380 15.20 1.58 -7.75
CA LYS A 380 16.44 1.92 -7.04
C LYS A 380 16.44 3.41 -6.69
N TYR A 381 17.18 3.77 -5.65
CA TYR A 381 17.38 5.14 -5.21
C TYR A 381 18.67 5.71 -5.78
N MET A 382 18.66 7.00 -6.09
CA MET A 382 19.88 7.74 -6.39
C MET A 382 20.79 7.70 -5.15
N THR A 383 22.08 7.45 -5.36
CA THR A 383 23.07 7.42 -4.29
C THR A 383 24.32 8.19 -4.68
N MET A 384 25.07 8.68 -3.69
CA MET A 384 26.38 9.28 -3.86
C MET A 384 27.42 8.34 -3.22
N ASP A 385 28.40 7.91 -4.00
CA ASP A 385 29.58 7.24 -3.48
C ASP A 385 30.62 8.28 -3.07
N GLU A 386 30.84 8.43 -1.77
CA GLU A 386 31.80 9.38 -1.20
C GLU A 386 33.25 9.07 -1.60
N ALA A 387 33.59 7.81 -1.88
CA ALA A 387 34.97 7.42 -2.19
C ALA A 387 35.35 7.81 -3.62
N SER A 388 34.43 7.67 -4.57
CA SER A 388 34.64 8.01 -5.98
C SER A 388 34.07 9.38 -6.38
N ALA A 389 33.30 10.04 -5.48
CA ALA A 389 32.53 11.24 -5.77
C ALA A 389 31.61 11.07 -7.00
N THR A 390 31.07 9.86 -7.20
CA THR A 390 30.17 9.55 -8.32
C THR A 390 28.74 9.30 -7.84
N ILE A 391 27.79 9.66 -8.71
CA ILE A 391 26.37 9.40 -8.49
C ILE A 391 26.03 8.04 -9.10
N GLY A 392 25.53 7.14 -8.25
CA GLY A 392 25.10 5.80 -8.61
C GLY A 392 23.64 5.53 -8.25
N MET A 393 23.28 4.25 -8.31
CA MET A 393 21.97 3.74 -7.92
C MET A 393 22.10 2.65 -6.86
N GLY A 394 21.34 2.76 -5.76
CA GLY A 394 21.31 1.81 -4.65
C GLY A 394 19.90 1.31 -4.32
N TYR A 395 19.79 0.32 -3.43
CA TYR A 395 18.50 -0.22 -2.99
C TYR A 395 17.91 0.49 -1.77
N GLN A 396 18.75 1.25 -1.06
CA GLN A 396 18.36 1.98 0.14
C GLN A 396 18.22 3.48 -0.18
N PRO A 397 17.23 4.16 0.42
CA PRO A 397 17.09 5.59 0.25
C PRO A 397 18.28 6.32 0.87
N GLN A 398 18.93 7.18 0.09
CA GLN A 398 19.91 8.13 0.58
C GLN A 398 19.24 9.50 0.74
N ALA A 399 19.55 10.17 1.85
CA ALA A 399 19.00 11.47 2.15
C ALA A 399 19.74 12.57 1.35
N PHE A 400 18.97 13.36 0.62
CA PHE A 400 19.39 14.57 -0.07
C PHE A 400 18.58 15.75 0.43
N VAL A 401 19.08 16.97 0.24
CA VAL A 401 18.34 18.21 0.52
C VAL A 401 18.29 19.00 -0.78
N PHE A 402 17.12 19.55 -1.11
CA PHE A 402 17.04 20.53 -2.18
C PHE A 402 17.51 21.88 -1.65
N GLU A 403 18.60 22.39 -2.20
CA GLU A 403 19.08 23.75 -1.93
C GLU A 403 18.80 24.63 -3.15
N ALA A 404 18.08 25.73 -2.93
CA ALA A 404 17.89 26.73 -3.96
C ALA A 404 19.20 27.50 -4.16
N THR A 405 19.87 27.27 -5.29
CA THR A 405 21.18 27.88 -5.59
C THR A 405 21.08 29.34 -6.04
N MET A 406 19.88 29.83 -6.42
CA MET A 406 19.64 31.23 -6.80
C MET A 406 18.22 31.68 -6.42
N ASN A 407 18.07 32.90 -5.91
CA ASN A 407 16.81 33.65 -6.01
C ASN A 407 16.42 33.68 -7.49
N VAL A 408 15.32 33.01 -7.85
CA VAL A 408 14.87 32.87 -9.24
C VAL A 408 14.79 34.26 -9.88
N HIS A 409 15.58 34.47 -10.93
CA HIS A 409 15.49 35.64 -11.79
C HIS A 409 14.05 35.69 -12.35
N PRO A 410 13.28 36.79 -12.20
CA PRO A 410 11.84 36.84 -12.48
C PRO A 410 11.47 36.78 -13.98
N ARG A 411 12.31 36.20 -14.84
CA ARG A 411 12.01 36.03 -16.27
C ARG A 411 11.13 34.81 -16.58
N PHE A 412 10.95 33.89 -15.63
CA PHE A 412 10.00 32.80 -15.75
C PHE A 412 8.75 33.10 -14.90
N VAL A 413 8.01 34.13 -15.31
CA VAL A 413 6.60 34.25 -14.93
C VAL A 413 5.84 33.24 -15.79
N TYR A 414 5.34 32.19 -15.13
CA TYR A 414 4.24 31.38 -15.64
C TYR A 414 3.17 32.33 -16.17
N CYS A 415 2.89 32.33 -17.47
CA CYS A 415 1.77 33.08 -18.04
C CYS A 415 0.61 32.09 -18.17
N PRO A 416 -0.37 32.08 -17.27
CA PRO A 416 -1.50 31.19 -17.38
C PRO A 416 -2.61 31.97 -18.10
N ASP A 417 -2.54 32.13 -19.41
CA ASP A 417 -3.69 32.59 -20.22
C ASP A 417 -3.41 32.42 -21.72
N ILE A 418 -3.76 31.25 -22.27
CA ILE A 418 -4.17 31.14 -23.67
C ILE A 418 -5.42 30.26 -23.72
N CYS A 419 -6.56 30.85 -23.33
CA CYS A 419 -7.87 30.44 -23.80
C CYS A 419 -8.51 31.59 -24.57
N ALA A 420 -8.71 31.32 -25.88
CA ALA A 420 -9.80 31.80 -26.71
C ALA A 420 -10.07 33.31 -26.78
N HIS A 421 -9.54 33.96 -27.83
CA HIS A 421 -10.33 34.86 -28.66
C HIS A 421 -9.79 34.87 -30.09
N GLY A 422 -10.47 34.13 -30.96
CA GLY A 422 -10.31 34.19 -32.41
C GLY A 422 -11.67 34.38 -33.04
N SER A 423 -12.16 35.62 -33.02
CA SER A 423 -13.25 36.09 -33.87
C SER A 423 -12.63 36.72 -35.11
N LEU A 424 -12.75 36.03 -36.25
CA LEU A 424 -13.04 36.60 -37.59
C LEU A 424 -13.24 35.44 -38.57
#